data_AF-A0A182J1W1-F1
#
_entry.id   AF-A0A182J1W1-F1
#
_cell.length_a   1.000
_cell.length_b   1.000
_cell.length_c   1.000
_cell.angle_alpha   90.00
_cell.angle_beta   90.00
_cell.angle_gamma   90.00
#
_symmetry.space_group_name_H-M   'P 1'
#
loop_
_entity.id
_entity.type
_entity.pdbx_description
1 polymer ?
#
loop_
_entity_poly.entity_id
_entity_poly.type
_entity_poly.pdbx_seq_one_letter_code
_entity_poly.pdbx_strand_id
1 'polypeptide(L)'
;MQFGYLEKSNIETGNLRTIDELKQAVRQLQMYGNLTVTGIIDEETLELMRRPRCGAPDFIISQDFQPSNDVVLEQRRVKRYSVNKGPKWMQGTVTWSARETVCLLPPLVFGKRR
;
A
#
# COMPACT_ATOMS: atom_id res chain seq x y z
N MET A 1 9.65 -1.07 -1.89
CA MET A 1 8.47 -1.25 -2.77
C MET A 1 7.29 -0.54 -2.12
N GLN A 2 6.16 -0.37 -2.83
CA GLN A 2 5.08 0.54 -2.36
C GLN A 2 3.77 -0.16 -1.96
N PHE A 3 3.61 -1.46 -2.25
CA PHE A 3 2.35 -2.19 -2.02
C PHE A 3 2.50 -3.58 -1.38
N GLY A 4 3.72 -3.99 -0.99
CA GLY A 4 3.96 -5.23 -0.24
C GLY A 4 4.16 -6.53 -1.06
N TYR A 5 4.25 -6.47 -2.39
CA TYR A 5 4.41 -7.65 -3.27
C TYR A 5 5.82 -8.23 -3.37
N LEU A 6 6.84 -7.49 -2.94
CA LEU A 6 8.24 -7.93 -2.92
C LEU A 6 8.84 -7.58 -1.57
N GLU A 7 9.78 -8.40 -1.10
CA GLU A 7 10.52 -8.15 0.14
C GLU A 7 11.41 -6.91 0.01
N LYS A 8 11.80 -6.32 1.15
CA LYS A 8 12.77 -5.23 1.15
C LYS A 8 14.13 -5.73 0.69
N SER A 9 14.83 -4.94 -0.12
CA SER A 9 16.24 -5.18 -0.44
C SER A 9 17.10 -4.90 0.78
N ASN A 10 17.98 -5.84 1.16
CA ASN A 10 19.06 -5.55 2.10
C ASN A 10 20.00 -4.49 1.48
N ILE A 11 20.55 -3.61 2.31
CA ILE A 11 21.49 -2.55 1.93
C ILE A 11 22.76 -3.18 1.30
N GLU A 12 23.20 -4.34 1.81
CA GLU A 12 24.41 -5.04 1.34
C GLU A 12 24.21 -5.75 0.00
N THR A 13 23.05 -6.40 -0.19
CA THR A 13 22.74 -7.17 -1.42
C THR A 13 22.19 -6.29 -2.55
N GLY A 14 21.79 -5.05 -2.24
CA GLY A 14 21.16 -4.15 -3.19
C GLY A 14 19.84 -4.70 -3.74
N ASN A 15 19.43 -4.21 -4.91
CA ASN A 15 18.17 -4.61 -5.55
C ASN A 15 18.33 -5.84 -6.46
N LEU A 16 19.24 -6.78 -6.13
CA LEU A 16 19.29 -8.08 -6.82
C LEU A 16 18.00 -8.84 -6.57
N ARG A 17 17.29 -9.18 -7.65
CA ARG A 17 16.02 -9.92 -7.65
C ARG A 17 16.02 -10.97 -8.72
N THR A 18 15.51 -12.15 -8.40
CA THR A 18 15.29 -13.19 -9.41
C THR A 18 14.10 -12.84 -10.29
N ILE A 19 14.11 -13.33 -11.53
CA ILE A 19 12.96 -13.21 -12.45
C ILE A 19 11.73 -13.91 -11.86
N ASP A 20 11.91 -14.98 -11.08
CA ASP A 20 10.82 -15.75 -10.52
C ASP A 20 10.19 -15.08 -9.29
N GLU A 21 10.94 -14.34 -8.47
CA GLU A 21 10.38 -13.40 -7.48
C GLU A 21 9.47 -12.37 -8.15
N LEU A 22 9.92 -11.76 -9.26
CA LEU A 22 9.13 -10.77 -10.00
C LEU A 22 7.84 -11.38 -10.58
N LYS A 23 7.91 -12.56 -11.20
CA LYS A 23 6.71 -13.28 -11.67
C LYS A 23 5.75 -13.58 -10.51
N GLN A 24 6.28 -13.99 -9.36
CA GLN A 24 5.45 -14.32 -8.20
C GLN A 24 4.76 -13.08 -7.62
N ALA A 25 5.45 -11.94 -7.56
CA ALA A 25 4.87 -10.65 -7.20
C ALA A 25 3.75 -10.22 -8.18
N VAL A 26 3.95 -10.41 -9.49
CA VAL A 26 2.92 -10.12 -10.51
C VAL A 26 1.68 -11.02 -10.33
N ARG A 27 1.87 -12.32 -10.07
CA ARG A 27 0.74 -13.23 -9.78
C ARG A 27 -0.07 -12.78 -8.56
N GLN A 28 0.60 -12.36 -7.49
CA GLN A 28 -0.08 -11.85 -6.29
C GLN A 28 -0.88 -10.57 -6.59
N LEU A 29 -0.34 -9.66 -7.40
CA LEU A 29 -1.06 -8.45 -7.83
C LEU A 29 -2.28 -8.79 -8.68
N GLN A 30 -2.16 -9.74 -9.61
CA GLN A 30 -3.27 -10.21 -10.45
C GLN A 30 -4.38 -10.85 -9.61
N MET A 31 -4.01 -11.71 -8.64
CA MET A 31 -4.96 -12.28 -7.68
C MET A 31 -5.68 -11.19 -6.86
N TYR A 32 -4.96 -10.16 -6.41
CA TYR A 32 -5.55 -9.05 -5.65
C TYR A 32 -6.47 -8.18 -6.51
N GLY A 33 -6.08 -7.91 -7.76
CA GLY A 33 -6.86 -7.17 -8.75
C GLY A 33 -8.01 -7.96 -9.38
N ASN A 34 -8.17 -9.23 -9.03
CA ASN A 34 -9.12 -10.17 -9.64
C ASN A 34 -8.97 -10.31 -11.16
N LEU A 35 -7.71 -10.25 -11.63
CA LEU A 35 -7.30 -10.52 -13.01
C LEU A 35 -6.93 -11.99 -13.20
N THR A 36 -6.76 -12.43 -14.45
CA THR A 36 -6.25 -13.77 -14.74
C THR A 36 -4.79 -13.90 -14.27
N VAL A 37 -4.46 -15.00 -13.58
CA VAL A 37 -3.16 -15.16 -12.92
C VAL A 37 -2.14 -15.72 -13.90
N THR A 38 -1.53 -14.84 -14.70
CA THR A 38 -0.52 -15.19 -15.71
C THR A 38 0.91 -15.15 -15.15
N GLY A 39 1.19 -14.22 -14.22
CA GLY A 39 2.55 -13.89 -13.78
C GLY A 39 3.37 -13.12 -14.82
N ILE A 40 2.70 -12.58 -15.85
CA ILE A 40 3.26 -11.73 -16.90
C ILE A 40 2.56 -10.37 -16.80
N ILE A 41 3.28 -9.28 -17.06
CA ILE A 41 2.66 -7.94 -17.12
C ILE A 41 1.95 -7.81 -18.47
N ASP A 42 0.68 -8.19 -18.50
CA ASP A 42 -0.26 -7.93 -19.58
C ASP A 42 -0.86 -6.51 -19.48
N GLU A 43 -1.60 -6.07 -20.50
CA GLU A 43 -2.17 -4.71 -20.56
C GLU A 43 -3.17 -4.46 -19.42
N GLU A 44 -3.96 -5.47 -19.04
CA GLU A 44 -4.91 -5.37 -17.90
C GLU A 44 -4.16 -5.15 -16.56
N THR A 45 -3.09 -5.91 -16.33
CA THR A 45 -2.20 -5.73 -15.16
C THR A 45 -1.54 -4.36 -15.18
N LEU A 46 -1.17 -3.86 -16.36
CA LEU A 46 -0.51 -2.58 -16.54
C LEU A 46 -1.47 -1.38 -16.36
N GLU A 47 -2.72 -1.51 -16.78
CA GLU A 47 -3.80 -0.58 -16.43
C GLU A 47 -4.06 -0.57 -14.91
N LEU A 48 -4.16 -1.75 -14.29
CA LEU A 48 -4.33 -1.90 -12.85
C LEU A 48 -3.18 -1.24 -12.06
N MET A 49 -1.93 -1.38 -12.51
CA MET A 49 -0.77 -0.72 -11.89
C MET A 49 -0.81 0.82 -12.02
N ARG A 50 -1.35 1.36 -13.11
CA ARG A 50 -1.44 2.81 -13.38
C ARG A 50 -2.60 3.49 -12.64
N ARG A 51 -3.62 2.74 -12.23
CA ARG A 51 -4.82 3.29 -11.60
C ARG A 51 -4.49 4.00 -10.27
N PRO A 52 -4.96 5.24 -10.04
CA PRO A 52 -4.71 5.95 -8.77
C PRO A 52 -5.32 5.17 -7.60
N ARG A 53 -4.53 4.97 -6.55
CA ARG A 53 -4.83 4.06 -5.44
C ARG A 53 -4.27 4.57 -4.11
N CYS A 54 -4.73 3.97 -3.01
CA CYS A 54 -4.18 4.23 -1.68
C CYS A 54 -2.69 3.80 -1.63
N GLY A 55 -1.85 4.56 -0.94
CA GLY A 55 -0.44 4.22 -0.68
C GLY A 55 -0.23 3.23 0.48
N ALA A 56 -1.31 2.61 0.98
CA ALA A 56 -1.21 1.50 1.91
C ALA A 56 -0.89 0.19 1.17
N PRO A 57 -0.11 -0.73 1.76
CA PRO A 57 0.17 -2.03 1.19
C PRO A 57 -1.05 -2.95 1.26
N ASP A 58 -1.16 -3.83 0.27
CA ASP A 58 -2.32 -4.69 0.10
C ASP A 58 -2.33 -5.86 1.08
N PHE A 59 -1.14 -6.26 1.56
CA PHE A 59 -0.96 -7.32 2.54
C PHE A 59 -0.55 -6.77 3.90
N ILE A 60 -1.30 -7.17 4.94
CA ILE A 60 -1.06 -6.79 6.36
C ILE A 60 0.32 -7.24 6.85
N ILE A 61 0.86 -8.33 6.27
CA ILE A 61 2.16 -8.92 6.62
C ILE A 61 3.33 -8.10 6.04
N SER A 62 3.08 -7.27 5.02
CA SER A 62 4.11 -6.52 4.28
C SER A 62 5.11 -5.82 5.19
N GLN A 63 6.39 -5.90 4.82
CA GLN A 63 7.48 -5.27 5.57
C GLN A 63 7.63 -3.77 5.23
N ASP A 64 6.83 -3.22 4.31
CA ASP A 64 6.94 -1.85 3.80
C ASP A 64 6.99 -0.79 4.92
N PHE A 65 6.12 -0.88 5.94
CA PHE A 65 6.18 0.01 7.12
C PHE A 65 7.13 -0.44 8.26
N GLN A 66 7.95 -1.49 8.09
CA GLN A 66 8.98 -1.82 9.08
C GLN A 66 10.16 -0.83 8.97
N PRO A 67 10.78 -0.41 10.09
CA PRO A 67 11.87 0.56 10.07
C PRO A 67 13.22 -0.04 9.60
N SER A 68 13.40 -1.35 9.72
CA SER A 68 14.60 -2.09 9.32
C SER A 68 14.40 -2.85 7.99
N ASN A 69 15.51 -3.09 7.28
CA ASN A 69 15.56 -3.98 6.11
C ASN A 69 16.05 -5.40 6.48
N ASP A 70 16.39 -5.64 7.75
CA ASP A 70 16.98 -6.88 8.22
C ASP A 70 15.95 -8.01 8.25
N VAL A 71 16.35 -9.19 7.75
CA VAL A 71 15.53 -10.41 7.84
C VAL A 71 15.55 -10.90 9.28
N VAL A 72 14.55 -10.48 10.06
CA VAL A 72 14.42 -10.83 11.48
C VAL A 72 14.12 -12.33 11.62
N LEU A 73 15.16 -13.13 11.84
CA LEU A 73 15.08 -14.59 11.91
C LEU A 73 14.33 -15.13 13.13
N GLU A 74 14.13 -14.35 14.20
CA GLU A 74 13.36 -14.81 15.37
C GLU A 74 12.36 -13.79 15.95
N GLN A 75 11.32 -14.34 16.56
CA GLN A 75 10.09 -13.69 17.01
C GLN A 75 10.32 -12.48 17.94
N ARG A 76 10.35 -11.26 17.41
CA ARG A 76 10.31 -10.02 18.21
C ARG A 76 9.13 -9.13 17.82
N ARG A 77 8.27 -8.78 18.79
CA ARG A 77 6.99 -8.06 18.58
C ARG A 77 7.18 -6.74 17.82
N VAL A 78 6.46 -6.57 16.70
CA VAL A 78 6.41 -5.32 15.93
C VAL A 78 5.10 -4.55 16.21
N LYS A 79 5.21 -3.27 16.59
CA LYS A 79 4.10 -2.28 16.58
C LYS A 79 4.56 -1.07 15.75
N ARG A 80 3.69 -0.55 14.86
CA ARG A 80 4.05 0.43 13.81
C ARG A 80 3.37 1.82 13.78
N TYR A 81 2.38 2.26 14.57
CA TYR A 81 1.72 1.75 15.78
C TYR A 81 0.19 1.96 15.68
N SER A 82 -0.56 1.34 16.59
CA SER A 82 -1.92 1.79 16.95
C SER A 82 -2.01 1.71 18.48
N VAL A 83 -2.13 2.86 19.14
CA VAL A 83 -1.69 3.02 20.54
C VAL A 83 -2.69 2.44 21.56
N ASN A 84 -3.94 2.18 21.17
CA ASN A 84 -4.95 1.52 22.02
C ASN A 84 -5.49 0.21 21.40
N LYS A 85 -6.30 -0.50 22.20
CA LYS A 85 -6.79 -1.90 22.14
C LYS A 85 -7.33 -2.43 20.78
N GLY A 86 -6.51 -2.43 19.72
CA GLY A 86 -6.82 -3.02 18.41
C GLY A 86 -7.21 -1.99 17.33
N PRO A 87 -7.47 -2.44 16.08
CA PRO A 87 -7.82 -1.57 14.95
C PRO A 87 -9.24 -0.98 15.02
N LYS A 88 -10.04 -1.37 16.01
CA LYS A 88 -11.43 -0.95 16.18
C LYS A 88 -11.54 0.08 17.30
N TRP A 89 -12.16 1.22 17.02
CA TRP A 89 -12.57 2.19 18.03
C TRP A 89 -13.55 1.56 19.03
N MET A 90 -13.29 1.73 20.33
CA MET A 90 -14.15 1.18 21.39
C MET A 90 -15.38 2.04 21.69
N GLN A 91 -15.35 3.30 21.28
CA GLN A 91 -16.45 4.26 21.37
C GLN A 91 -17.12 4.40 20.00
N GLY A 92 -18.45 4.56 19.99
CA GLY A 92 -19.22 4.75 18.75
C GLY A 92 -19.03 6.13 18.12
N THR A 93 -18.73 7.15 18.93
CA THR A 93 -18.53 8.53 18.47
C THR A 93 -17.04 8.81 18.27
N VAL A 94 -16.66 9.17 17.04
CA VAL A 94 -15.28 9.58 16.70
C VAL A 94 -15.26 11.08 16.43
N THR A 95 -14.41 11.81 17.14
CA THR A 95 -14.16 13.23 16.91
C THR A 95 -12.96 13.40 15.97
N TRP A 96 -13.02 14.40 15.09
CA TRP A 96 -11.95 14.73 14.14
C TRP A 96 -11.72 16.24 14.09
N SER A 97 -10.54 16.66 13.62
CA SER A 97 -10.20 18.06 13.37
C SER A 97 -9.37 18.17 12.11
N ALA A 98 -9.74 19.06 11.18
CA ALA A 98 -8.88 19.41 10.06
C ALA A 98 -7.82 20.40 10.56
N ARG A 99 -6.54 20.09 10.35
CA ARG A 99 -5.41 20.95 10.73
C ARG A 99 -4.89 21.78 9.56
N GLU A 100 -4.98 21.22 8.36
CA GLU A 100 -4.54 21.82 7.11
C GLU A 100 -5.64 21.62 6.06
N THR A 101 -5.93 22.66 5.29
CA THR A 101 -6.88 22.62 4.17
C THR A 101 -6.14 22.81 2.86
N VAL A 102 -5.92 21.71 2.13
CA VAL A 102 -5.38 21.80 0.78
C VAL A 102 -6.48 22.34 -0.14
N CYS A 103 -6.32 23.58 -0.61
CA CYS A 103 -7.25 24.21 -1.54
C CYS A 103 -7.13 23.58 -2.94
N LEU A 104 -7.81 22.45 -3.15
CA LEU A 104 -7.95 21.77 -4.45
C LEU A 104 -9.29 22.04 -5.15
N LEU A 105 -10.18 22.83 -4.53
CA LEU A 105 -11.39 23.28 -5.19
C LEU A 105 -11.08 24.51 -6.07
N PRO A 106 -11.29 24.45 -7.39
CA PRO A 106 -11.40 25.68 -8.18
C PRO A 106 -12.57 26.51 -7.64
N PRO A 107 -12.54 27.86 -7.74
CA PRO A 107 -13.61 28.70 -7.23
C PRO A 107 -14.95 28.28 -7.85
N LEU A 108 -15.93 28.01 -6.99
CA LEU A 108 -17.29 27.67 -7.42
C LEU A 108 -17.87 28.86 -8.20
N VAL A 109 -17.86 28.76 -9.52
CA VAL A 109 -18.52 29.73 -10.39
C VAL A 109 -20.03 29.56 -10.22
N PHE A 110 -20.60 30.29 -9.27
CA PHE A 110 -22.04 30.42 -9.11
C PHE A 110 -22.62 31.14 -10.34
N GLY A 111 -22.94 30.36 -11.37
CA GLY A 111 -23.71 30.82 -12.49
C GLY A 111 -25.07 31.33 -12.00
N LYS A 112 -25.24 32.66 -12.00
CA LYS A 112 -26.55 33.28 -11.80
C LYS A 112 -27.51 32.71 -12.85
N ARG A 113 -28.46 31.87 -12.42
CA ARG A 113 -29.66 31.63 -13.21
C ARG A 113 -30.39 32.98 -13.32
N ARG A 114 -30.77 33.34 -14.55
CA ARG A 114 -31.79 34.35 -14.79
C ARG A 114 -33.16 33.81 -14.37
#